data_AF-A0A7R9V8R8-F1
#
_entry.id   AF-A0A7R9V8R8-F1
#
_cell.length_a   1.000
_cell.length_b   1.000
_cell.length_c   1.000
_cell.angle_alpha   90.00
_cell.angle_beta   90.00
_cell.angle_gamma   90.00
#
_symmetry.space_group_name_H-M   'P 1'
#
loop_
_entity.id
_entity.type
_entity.pdbx_description
1 polymer ?
#
loop_
_entity_poly.entity_id
_entity_poly.type
_entity_poly.pdbx_seq_one_letter_code
_entity_poly.pdbx_strand_id
1 'polypeptide(L)'
;LSLRASHAARPLAQVLDEKVKFVEELRGMPIAINTDEANEQHYELPTEYFLICLGKHLKYSSCLYLSPQDTLSKAEENMLNLYCQRAQLDNGQKILELGCGWGSMTL
;
A
#
# COMPACT_ATOMS: atom_id res chain seq x y z
N LEU A 1 2.28 26.95 -8.69
CA LEU A 1 1.29 25.93 -9.11
C LEU A 1 0.49 25.51 -7.88
N SER A 2 -0.50 26.31 -7.48
CA SER A 2 -1.39 26.05 -6.34
C SER A 2 -2.75 25.62 -6.89
N LEU A 3 -2.87 24.33 -7.23
CA LEU A 3 -4.16 23.69 -7.45
C LEU A 3 -4.68 23.20 -6.09
N ARG A 4 -5.15 24.13 -5.25
CA ARG A 4 -6.12 23.81 -4.21
C ARG A 4 -7.45 24.40 -4.67
N ALA A 5 -8.21 23.57 -5.39
CA ALA A 5 -9.60 23.85 -5.68
C ALA A 5 -10.33 24.11 -4.36
N SER A 6 -10.95 25.28 -4.24
CA SER A 6 -11.82 25.68 -3.16
C SER A 6 -13.09 24.82 -3.16
N HIS A 7 -12.98 23.59 -2.66
CA HIS A 7 -14.16 22.85 -2.22
C HIS A 7 -14.54 23.42 -0.86
N ALA A 8 -15.75 23.96 -0.72
CA ALA A 8 -16.29 24.28 0.59
C ALA A 8 -16.17 23.03 1.48
N ALA A 9 -15.48 23.16 2.61
CA ALA A 9 -15.26 22.03 3.50
C ALA A 9 -16.61 21.51 3.98
N ARG A 10 -16.93 20.26 3.64
CA ARG A 10 -18.14 19.59 4.12
C ARG A 10 -18.14 19.57 5.65
N PRO A 11 -19.30 19.73 6.32
CA PRO A 11 -19.37 19.60 7.77
C PRO A 11 -18.83 18.25 8.24
N LEU A 12 -18.04 18.24 9.32
CA LEU A 12 -17.47 17.00 9.86
C LEU A 12 -18.55 15.95 10.19
N ALA A 13 -19.68 16.40 10.72
CA ALA A 13 -20.81 15.52 11.03
C ALA A 13 -21.34 14.78 9.79
N GLN A 14 -21.42 15.47 8.65
CA GLN A 14 -21.83 14.87 7.39
C GLN A 14 -20.81 13.83 6.91
N VAL A 15 -19.52 14.16 6.95
CA VAL A 15 -18.45 13.24 6.55
C VAL A 15 -18.42 11.99 7.44
N LEU A 16 -18.70 12.16 8.73
CA LEU A 16 -18.77 11.04 9.67
C LEU A 16 -19.98 10.14 9.38
N ASP A 17 -21.16 10.72 9.16
CA ASP A 17 -22.38 9.96 8.83
C ASP A 17 -22.20 9.15 7.54
N GLU A 18 -21.63 9.75 6.49
CA GLU A 18 -21.30 9.05 5.24
C GLU A 18 -20.32 7.89 5.46
N LYS A 19 -19.26 8.10 6.26
CA LYS A 19 -18.29 7.04 6.59
C LYS A 19 -18.92 5.90 7.38
N VAL A 20 -19.79 6.21 8.34
CA VAL A 20 -20.49 5.20 9.14
C VAL A 20 -21.41 4.36 8.25
N LYS A 21 -22.21 5.00 7.39
CA LYS A 21 -23.05 4.30 6.42
C LYS A 21 -22.24 3.35 5.53
N PHE A 22 -21.12 3.83 4.99
CA PHE A 22 -20.23 3.01 4.18
C PHE A 22 -19.65 1.80 4.95
N VAL A 23 -19.27 1.98 6.21
CA VAL A 23 -18.80 0.86 7.05
C VAL A 23 -19.90 -0.18 7.25
N GLU A 24 -21.13 0.25 7.53
CA GLU A 24 -22.26 -0.67 7.72
C GLU A 24 -22.61 -1.43 6.43
N GLU A 25 -22.51 -0.77 5.26
CA GLU A 25 -22.63 -1.44 3.97
C GLU A 25 -21.55 -2.51 3.78
N LEU A 26 -20.28 -2.18 4.02
CA LEU A 26 -19.16 -3.11 3.88
C LEU A 26 -19.28 -4.33 4.81
N ARG A 27 -19.83 -4.17 6.02
CA ARG A 27 -20.04 -5.29 6.95
C ARG A 27 -20.98 -6.37 6.40
N GLY A 28 -21.90 -5.99 5.52
CA GLY A 28 -22.85 -6.91 4.89
C GLY A 28 -22.30 -7.61 3.63
N MET A 29 -21.11 -7.23 3.16
CA MET A 29 -20.54 -7.74 1.91
C MET A 29 -19.67 -8.99 2.14
N PRO A 30 -19.46 -9.82 1.09
CA PRO A 30 -18.42 -10.84 1.10
C PRO A 30 -17.03 -10.24 1.36
N ILE A 31 -16.10 -11.05 1.89
CA ILE A 31 -14.72 -10.62 2.19
C ILE A 31 -14.02 -10.03 0.95
N ALA A 32 -14.25 -10.63 -0.21
CA ALA A 32 -13.80 -10.14 -1.50
C ALA A 32 -14.82 -10.51 -2.57
N ILE A 33 -14.94 -9.66 -3.59
CA ILE A 33 -15.73 -9.89 -4.80
C ILE A 33 -14.76 -9.87 -6.00
N ASN A 34 -15.10 -10.55 -7.09
CA ASN A 34 -14.30 -10.60 -8.34
C ASN A 34 -12.84 -11.04 -8.14
N THR A 35 -12.59 -12.04 -7.29
CA THR A 35 -11.23 -12.51 -7.01
C THR A 35 -10.50 -13.05 -8.24
N ASP A 36 -11.23 -13.66 -9.18
CA ASP A 36 -10.64 -14.24 -10.38
C ASP A 36 -10.13 -13.15 -11.34
N GLU A 37 -10.96 -12.13 -11.63
CA GLU A 37 -10.57 -10.97 -12.44
C GLU A 37 -9.39 -10.21 -11.80
N ALA A 38 -9.40 -10.05 -10.47
CA ALA A 38 -8.30 -9.41 -9.76
C ALA A 38 -6.98 -10.19 -9.91
N ASN A 39 -7.03 -11.52 -9.90
CA ASN A 39 -5.85 -12.36 -10.11
C ASN A 39 -5.34 -12.27 -11.55
N GLU A 40 -6.23 -12.27 -12.54
CA GLU A 40 -5.86 -12.14 -13.96
C GLU A 40 -5.18 -10.80 -14.24
N GLN A 41 -5.73 -9.70 -13.74
CA GLN A 41 -5.17 -8.35 -13.92
C GLN A 41 -3.85 -8.13 -13.19
N HIS A 42 -3.56 -8.90 -12.13
CA HIS A 42 -2.36 -8.71 -11.30
C HIS A 42 -1.05 -9.27 -11.89
N TYR A 43 -1.08 -10.01 -13.01
CA TYR A 43 0.12 -10.66 -13.58
C TYR A 43 0.24 -10.59 -15.11
N GLU A 44 -0.35 -9.59 -15.76
CA GLU A 44 -0.27 -9.45 -17.23
C GLU A 44 1.11 -8.97 -17.73
N LEU A 45 2.00 -8.51 -16.84
CA LEU A 45 3.29 -7.93 -17.19
C LEU A 45 4.47 -8.86 -16.85
N PRO A 46 5.48 -8.95 -17.73
CA PRO A 46 6.65 -9.78 -17.50
C PRO A 46 7.53 -9.22 -16.37
N THR A 47 8.30 -10.08 -15.70
CA THR A 47 9.14 -9.69 -14.54
C THR A 47 10.16 -8.60 -14.91
N GLU A 48 10.69 -8.64 -16.13
CA GLU A 48 11.63 -7.68 -16.67
C GLU A 48 11.08 -6.25 -16.66
N TYR A 49 9.77 -6.08 -16.82
CA TYR A 49 9.13 -4.78 -16.71
C TYR A 49 9.28 -4.21 -15.29
N PHE A 50 9.03 -5.03 -14.27
CA PHE A 50 9.11 -4.60 -12.88
C PHE A 50 10.55 -4.33 -12.43
N LEU A 51 11.52 -5.07 -12.94
CA LEU A 51 12.94 -4.82 -12.70
C LEU A 51 13.41 -3.46 -13.23
N ILE A 52 12.72 -2.91 -14.24
CA ILE A 52 12.99 -1.58 -14.78
C ILE A 52 12.29 -0.49 -13.96
N CYS A 53 11.08 -0.75 -13.49
CA CYS A 53 10.22 0.26 -12.86
C CYS A 53 10.37 0.37 -11.34
N LEU A 54 10.74 -0.71 -10.65
CA LEU A 54 10.82 -0.77 -9.20
C LEU A 54 12.26 -0.64 -8.71
N GLY A 55 12.41 -0.38 -7.40
CA GLY A 55 13.72 -0.37 -6.77
C GLY A 55 14.23 -1.78 -6.53
N LYS A 56 15.38 -1.86 -5.84
CA LYS A 56 16.09 -3.12 -5.61
C LYS A 56 15.27 -4.18 -4.86
N HIS A 57 14.26 -3.77 -4.09
CA HIS A 57 13.42 -4.67 -3.30
C HIS A 57 12.14 -5.08 -4.03
N LEU A 58 11.93 -4.60 -5.27
CA LEU A 58 10.71 -4.84 -6.04
C LEU A 58 9.44 -4.48 -5.25
N LYS A 59 9.50 -3.41 -4.45
CA LYS A 59 8.41 -3.04 -3.54
C LYS A 59 7.28 -2.40 -4.32
N TYR A 60 6.26 -3.20 -4.65
CA TYR A 60 5.10 -2.73 -5.41
C TYR A 60 4.01 -2.11 -4.51
N SER A 61 4.40 -1.13 -3.70
CA SER A 61 3.53 -0.32 -2.84
C SER A 61 4.24 0.98 -2.43
N SER A 62 3.52 1.92 -1.80
CA SER A 62 4.06 3.25 -1.45
C SER A 62 5.41 3.19 -0.72
N CYS A 63 6.37 4.00 -1.16
CA CYS A 63 7.69 4.15 -0.54
C CYS A 63 7.75 5.34 0.43
N LEU A 64 8.82 5.43 1.23
CA LEU A 64 9.03 6.51 2.19
C LEU A 64 10.29 7.32 1.82
N TYR A 65 10.07 8.51 1.28
CA TYR A 65 11.14 9.48 1.01
C TYR A 65 11.32 10.36 2.25
N LEU A 66 12.45 10.21 2.93
CA LEU A 66 12.84 11.04 4.08
C LEU A 66 13.62 12.28 3.64
N SER A 67 14.20 12.21 2.45
CA SER A 67 14.91 13.31 1.80
C SER A 67 14.50 13.44 0.33
N PRO A 68 14.46 14.67 -0.25
CA PRO A 68 14.28 14.84 -1.70
C PRO A 68 15.42 14.21 -2.54
N GLN A 69 16.53 13.83 -1.92
CA GLN A 69 17.65 13.16 -2.60
C GLN A 69 17.56 11.62 -2.53
N ASP A 70 16.58 11.06 -1.82
CA ASP A 70 16.44 9.60 -1.73
C ASP A 70 16.17 9.01 -3.11
N THR A 71 16.94 7.99 -3.47
CA THR A 71 16.64 7.15 -4.64
C THR A 71 15.41 6.29 -4.36
N LEU A 72 14.78 5.75 -5.40
CA LEU A 72 13.66 4.81 -5.22
C LEU A 72 14.03 3.64 -4.31
N SER A 73 15.16 2.98 -4.57
CA SER A 73 15.66 1.89 -3.72
C SER A 73 15.87 2.31 -2.26
N LYS A 74 16.30 3.56 -2.01
CA LYS A 74 16.42 4.06 -0.64
C LYS A 74 15.06 4.28 0.01
N ALA A 75 14.10 4.81 -0.75
CA ALA A 75 12.75 5.02 -0.27
C ALA A 75 11.99 3.70 0.01
N GLU A 76 12.29 2.64 -0.74
CA GLU A 76 11.83 1.27 -0.43
C GLU A 76 12.37 0.81 0.92
N GLU A 77 13.69 0.85 1.12
CA GLU A 77 14.35 0.49 2.39
C GLU A 77 13.77 1.25 3.58
N ASN A 78 13.61 2.56 3.43
CA ASN A 78 13.08 3.42 4.50
C ASN A 78 11.68 2.97 4.92
N MET A 79 10.83 2.60 3.95
CA MET A 79 9.47 2.15 4.24
C MET A 79 9.47 0.76 4.88
N LEU A 80 10.28 -0.16 4.39
CA LEU A 80 10.41 -1.51 4.95
C LEU A 80 10.92 -1.45 6.40
N ASN A 81 11.92 -0.61 6.68
CA ASN A 81 12.39 -0.35 8.05
C ASN A 81 11.29 0.22 8.95
N LEU A 82 10.47 1.14 8.43
CA LEU A 82 9.34 1.69 9.18
C LEU A 82 8.28 0.62 9.48
N TYR A 83 8.05 -0.35 8.58
CA TYR A 83 7.18 -1.49 8.86
C TYR A 83 7.73 -2.32 10.02
N CYS A 84 9.01 -2.69 10.00
CA CYS A 84 9.65 -3.42 11.09
C CYS A 84 9.50 -2.70 12.43
N GLN A 85 9.73 -1.38 12.45
CA GLN A 85 9.58 -0.57 13.67
C GLN A 85 8.14 -0.54 14.17
N ARG A 86 7.17 -0.29 13.29
CA ARG A 86 5.75 -0.16 13.68
C ARG A 86 5.10 -1.49 14.05
N ALA A 87 5.50 -2.56 13.38
CA ALA A 87 5.08 -3.92 13.70
C ALA A 87 5.87 -4.54 14.87
N GLN A 88 6.88 -3.83 15.39
CA GLN A 88 7.74 -4.28 16.49
C GLN A 88 8.37 -5.65 16.20
N LEU A 89 8.88 -5.80 14.97
CA LEU A 89 9.53 -7.03 14.55
C LEU A 89 10.86 -7.20 15.26
N ASP A 90 11.13 -8.42 15.71
CA ASP A 90 12.37 -8.79 16.37
C ASP A 90 12.80 -10.21 15.98
N ASN A 91 14.08 -10.50 16.17
CA ASN A 91 14.68 -11.78 15.82
C ASN A 91 14.00 -12.95 16.55
N GLY A 92 13.83 -14.06 15.83
CA GLY A 92 13.21 -15.28 16.36
C GLY A 92 11.68 -15.32 16.25
N GLN A 93 11.05 -14.25 15.78
CA GLN A 93 9.62 -14.25 15.47
C GLN A 93 9.32 -15.06 14.20
N LYS A 94 8.12 -15.65 14.14
CA LYS A 94 7.54 -16.20 12.91
C LYS A 94 6.61 -15.14 12.31
N ILE A 95 6.84 -14.80 11.04
CA ILE A 95 6.15 -13.71 10.35
C ILE A 95 5.30 -14.29 9.22
N LEU A 96 4.10 -13.74 9.03
CA LEU A 96 3.23 -14.00 7.87
C LEU A 96 3.03 -12.69 7.12
N GLU A 97 3.42 -12.65 5.85
CA GLU A 97 3.18 -11.53 4.93
C GLU A 97 2.02 -11.88 3.99
N LEU A 98 0.85 -11.30 4.23
CA LEU A 98 -0.34 -11.52 3.39
C LEU A 98 -0.31 -10.58 2.18
N GLY A 99 -0.39 -11.15 0.98
CA GLY A 99 -0.26 -10.37 -0.27
C GLY A 99 1.18 -9.86 -0.47
N CYS A 100 2.17 -10.74 -0.28
CA CYS A 100 3.59 -10.39 -0.29
C CYS A 100 4.12 -9.85 -1.62
N GLY A 101 3.37 -10.01 -2.72
CA GLY A 101 3.82 -9.62 -4.06
C GLY A 101 5.17 -10.27 -4.37
N TRP A 102 6.19 -9.45 -4.61
CA TRP A 102 7.58 -9.87 -4.87
C TRP A 102 8.36 -10.31 -3.62
N GLY A 103 7.71 -10.34 -2.45
CA GLY A 103 8.37 -10.68 -1.19
C GLY A 103 9.30 -9.59 -0.67
N SER A 104 9.05 -8.31 -1.02
CA SER A 104 9.94 -7.18 -0.73
C SER A 104 10.34 -7.01 0.74
N MET A 105 9.59 -7.59 1.68
CA MET A 105 9.92 -7.60 3.10
C MET A 105 10.60 -8.90 3.56
N THR A 106 10.25 -10.04 2.94
CA THR A 106 10.57 -11.38 3.45
C THR A 106 11.60 -12.16 2.61
N LEU A 107 11.90 -11.75 1.38
CA LEU A 107 12.83 -12.37 0.42
C LEU A 107 13.95 -11.41 0.01
#